data_AF-A0A537Y6M5-F1
#
_entry.id   AF-A0A537Y6M5-F1
#
_cell.length_a   1.000
_cell.length_b   1.000
_cell.length_c   1.000
_cell.angle_alpha   90.00
_cell.angle_beta   90.00
_cell.angle_gamma   90.00
#
_symmetry.space_group_name_H-M   'P 1'
#
loop_
_entity.id
_entity.type
_entity.pdbx_description
1 polymer ?
#
loop_
_entity_poly.entity_id
_entity_poly.type
_entity_poly.pdbx_seq_one_letter_code
_entity_poly.pdbx_strand_id
1 'polypeptide(L)'
;MALLISTGIPTLMASPNSVTMPGQAVNSTSAPLAVTIANGGTGPLTVSSVALGGANATDFAIANNGCMGASVAPQGSCPVQLTFTPTAAGARNAVLTIASNAPEAPPVTLSGTGLVSDIGLGATAINFGDQKVGTQSPAQTIAVTNKGTAPMKMGATTAIGTNANEFALTDGCKDNTVAPGAGCSIGVVFMPAGAGARSAKLTVANDSGLSQNVTLSGNGTAPMVVTMPDPVTGITLREANKPQEITIINQGTASLVLGQVTVVGVPPEVGRRFQAVPACGGQLPPNGGSCKVAVTYIPAGLTDTLTCAKAALVISDEL
;
A
#
# COMPACT_ATOMS: atom_id res chain seq x y z
N MET A 1 73.28 -40.34 30.74
CA MET A 1 72.57 -39.05 30.63
C MET A 1 71.42 -39.28 29.65
N ALA A 2 70.27 -39.72 30.17
CA ALA A 2 69.08 -39.89 29.34
C ALA A 2 68.59 -38.49 28.98
N LEU A 3 68.64 -38.15 27.69
CA LEU A 3 68.07 -36.92 27.17
C LEU A 3 66.55 -37.04 27.36
N LEU A 4 66.03 -36.46 28.44
CA LEU A 4 64.59 -36.24 28.58
C LEU A 4 64.23 -35.25 27.47
N ILE A 5 63.76 -35.77 26.34
CA ILE A 5 63.13 -34.94 25.32
C ILE A 5 61.85 -34.45 25.98
N SER A 6 61.89 -33.25 26.55
CA SER A 6 60.68 -32.59 27.04
C SER A 6 59.81 -32.33 25.83
N THR A 7 58.90 -33.25 25.52
CA THR A 7 57.88 -33.04 24.51
C THR A 7 57.02 -31.90 25.02
N GLY A 8 57.14 -30.72 24.41
CA GLY A 8 56.34 -29.57 24.81
C GLY A 8 54.84 -29.91 24.78
N ILE A 9 54.07 -29.27 25.65
CA ILE A 9 52.63 -29.49 25.74
C ILE A 9 51.94 -28.40 24.90
N PRO A 10 51.13 -28.75 23.88
CA PRO A 10 50.35 -27.76 23.15
C PRO A 10 49.20 -27.24 24.03
N THR A 11 48.90 -25.95 23.91
CA THR A 11 47.73 -25.35 24.58
C THR A 11 46.91 -24.59 23.56
N LEU A 12 45.67 -25.05 23.35
CA LEU A 12 44.74 -24.42 22.42
C LEU A 12 44.10 -23.20 23.05
N MET A 13 44.20 -22.05 22.37
CA MET A 13 43.50 -20.83 22.73
C MET A 13 42.71 -20.33 21.54
N ALA A 14 41.42 -20.02 21.74
CA ALA A 14 40.59 -19.38 20.73
C ALA A 14 40.30 -17.93 21.14
N SER A 15 40.54 -16.99 20.23
CA SER A 15 40.29 -15.57 20.44
C SER A 15 39.47 -14.98 19.28
N PRO A 16 38.25 -14.49 19.54
CA PRO A 16 37.52 -14.58 20.83
C PRO A 16 37.03 -16.01 21.13
N ASN A 17 36.78 -16.32 22.41
CA ASN A 17 36.16 -17.59 22.84
C ASN A 17 34.61 -17.56 22.80
N SER A 18 34.04 -16.38 22.55
CA SER A 18 32.63 -16.19 22.25
C SER A 18 32.47 -15.23 21.07
N VAL A 19 31.72 -15.65 20.06
CA VAL A 19 31.47 -14.87 18.85
C VAL A 19 29.99 -14.50 18.80
N THR A 20 29.71 -13.21 18.65
CA THR A 20 28.37 -12.71 18.31
C THR A 20 28.39 -12.23 16.86
N MET A 21 27.65 -12.92 16.01
CA MET A 21 27.45 -12.54 14.61
C MET A 21 26.52 -11.33 14.54
N PRO A 22 26.68 -10.44 13.54
CA PRO A 22 25.72 -9.35 13.33
C PRO A 22 24.31 -9.93 13.11
N GLY A 23 23.29 -9.15 13.50
CA GLY A 23 21.91 -9.50 13.16
C GLY A 23 21.75 -9.59 11.65
N GLN A 24 21.19 -10.70 11.18
CA GLN A 24 21.16 -11.03 9.76
C GLN A 24 19.74 -11.34 9.33
N ALA A 25 19.31 -10.78 8.19
CA ALA A 25 18.01 -11.13 7.61
C ALA A 25 17.94 -12.65 7.35
N VAL A 26 16.79 -13.25 7.63
CA VAL A 26 16.56 -14.68 7.36
C VAL A 26 16.89 -15.00 5.90
N ASN A 27 17.62 -16.11 5.68
CA ASN A 27 18.13 -16.57 4.38
C ASN A 27 19.15 -15.66 3.69
N SER A 28 19.75 -14.71 4.42
CA SER A 28 20.86 -13.91 3.94
C SER A 28 22.14 -14.26 4.70
N THR A 29 23.28 -14.28 4.01
CA THR A 29 24.58 -14.64 4.61
C THR A 29 25.33 -13.40 5.07
N SER A 30 25.84 -13.42 6.30
CA SER A 30 26.68 -12.35 6.84
C SER A 30 28.05 -12.25 6.15
N ALA A 31 28.75 -11.14 6.35
CA ALA A 31 30.19 -11.11 6.13
C ALA A 31 30.89 -12.13 7.06
N PRO A 32 32.03 -12.72 6.63
CA PRO A 32 32.78 -13.63 7.48
C PRO A 32 33.36 -12.93 8.71
N LEU A 33 33.35 -13.61 9.85
CA LEU A 33 34.00 -13.18 11.08
C LEU A 33 35.06 -14.22 11.49
N ALA A 34 36.24 -13.74 11.87
CA ALA A 34 37.36 -14.60 12.19
C ALA A 34 37.42 -14.95 13.68
N VAL A 35 37.71 -16.22 13.97
CA VAL A 35 38.21 -16.71 15.25
C VAL A 35 39.66 -17.14 15.04
N THR A 36 40.57 -16.60 15.83
CA THR A 36 41.98 -16.98 15.79
C THR A 36 42.22 -18.14 16.74
N ILE A 37 42.69 -19.26 16.22
CA ILE A 37 43.16 -20.40 17.01
C ILE A 37 44.68 -20.26 17.17
N ALA A 38 45.14 -20.14 18.41
CA ALA A 38 46.54 -19.96 18.75
C ALA A 38 47.06 -21.13 19.58
N ASN A 39 48.34 -21.44 19.40
CA ASN A 39 49.06 -22.38 20.24
C ASN A 39 49.89 -21.61 21.28
N GLY A 40 49.33 -21.46 22.48
CA GLY A 40 50.05 -20.82 23.61
C GLY A 40 51.09 -21.71 24.28
N GLY A 41 51.19 -22.96 23.85
CA GLY A 41 51.97 -23.99 24.52
C GLY A 41 53.41 -24.03 24.04
N THR A 42 54.13 -25.04 24.51
CA THR A 42 55.54 -25.26 24.17
C THR A 42 55.75 -26.38 23.14
N GLY A 43 54.71 -27.18 22.86
CA GLY A 43 54.72 -28.22 21.82
C GLY A 43 53.85 -27.86 20.62
N PRO A 44 54.02 -28.53 19.47
CA PRO A 44 53.19 -28.31 18.29
C PRO A 44 51.73 -28.72 18.51
N LEU A 45 50.80 -27.84 18.13
CA LEU A 45 49.36 -28.09 18.17
C LEU A 45 48.90 -28.62 16.82
N THR A 46 48.46 -29.87 16.80
CA THR A 46 47.89 -30.52 15.61
C THR A 46 46.38 -30.50 15.71
N VAL A 47 45.71 -29.75 14.82
CA VAL A 47 44.25 -29.67 14.74
C VAL A 47 43.74 -30.78 13.84
N SER A 48 42.95 -31.71 14.40
CA SER A 48 42.40 -32.86 13.67
C SER A 48 41.02 -32.58 13.07
N SER A 49 40.21 -31.73 13.70
CA SER A 49 38.95 -31.27 13.13
C SER A 49 38.51 -29.91 13.69
N VAL A 50 37.76 -29.19 12.88
CA VAL A 50 37.03 -27.98 13.28
C VAL A 50 35.59 -28.20 12.83
N ALA A 51 34.66 -28.26 13.77
CA ALA A 51 33.29 -28.65 13.51
C ALA A 51 32.29 -27.76 14.24
N LEU A 52 31.16 -27.50 13.59
CA LEU A 52 30.02 -26.80 14.17
C LEU A 52 29.05 -27.80 14.82
N GLY A 53 28.53 -27.43 15.98
CA GLY A 53 27.55 -28.21 16.72
C GLY A 53 26.58 -27.31 17.50
N GLY A 54 25.70 -27.93 18.29
CA GLY A 54 24.67 -27.23 19.05
C GLY A 54 23.35 -27.04 18.29
N ALA A 55 22.41 -26.35 18.93
CA ALA A 55 21.01 -26.33 18.52
C ALA A 55 20.75 -25.73 17.12
N ASN A 56 21.51 -24.71 16.72
CA ASN A 56 21.34 -24.01 15.44
C ASN A 56 22.59 -24.09 14.57
N ALA A 57 23.37 -25.18 14.67
CA ALA A 57 24.65 -25.33 13.97
C ALA A 57 24.55 -25.10 12.45
N THR A 58 23.43 -25.47 11.85
CA THR A 58 23.16 -25.34 10.40
C THR A 58 22.99 -23.89 9.94
N ASP A 59 22.73 -22.96 10.85
CA ASP A 59 22.67 -21.52 10.53
C ASP A 59 24.08 -20.90 10.46
N PHE A 60 25.13 -21.63 10.83
CA PHE A 60 26.52 -21.19 10.77
C PHE A 60 27.29 -22.04 9.76
N ALA A 61 28.31 -21.45 9.15
CA ALA A 61 29.21 -22.19 8.26
C ALA A 61 30.66 -21.77 8.49
N ILE A 62 31.58 -22.72 8.30
CA ILE A 62 33.02 -22.44 8.26
C ILE A 62 33.37 -22.07 6.83
N ALA A 63 33.48 -20.76 6.56
CA ALA A 63 33.81 -20.23 5.24
C ALA A 63 35.29 -20.45 4.86
N ASN A 64 36.17 -20.48 5.86
CA ASN A 64 37.58 -20.82 5.68
C ASN A 64 38.12 -21.45 6.96
N ASN A 65 38.86 -22.55 6.82
CA ASN A 65 39.54 -23.21 7.93
C ASN A 65 41.06 -23.19 7.70
N GLY A 66 41.73 -22.14 8.17
CA GLY A 66 43.18 -22.00 8.08
C GLY A 66 43.96 -22.96 8.99
N CYS A 67 43.26 -23.73 9.84
CA CYS A 67 43.85 -24.71 10.74
C CYS A 67 43.81 -26.14 10.16
N MET A 68 43.18 -26.35 9.01
CA MET A 68 43.00 -27.68 8.42
C MET A 68 44.36 -28.27 7.99
N GLY A 69 44.73 -29.40 8.58
CA GLY A 69 46.00 -30.10 8.27
C GLY A 69 47.25 -29.36 8.73
N ALA A 70 47.11 -28.27 9.50
CA ALA A 70 48.22 -27.48 10.01
C ALA A 70 48.73 -28.02 11.35
N SER A 71 50.05 -28.13 11.47
CA SER A 71 50.73 -28.17 12.77
C SER A 71 51.07 -26.74 13.17
N VAL A 72 50.32 -26.19 14.11
CA VAL A 72 50.52 -24.82 14.59
C VAL A 72 51.71 -24.84 15.55
N ALA A 73 52.82 -24.24 15.13
CA ALA A 73 54.02 -24.13 15.95
C ALA A 73 53.73 -23.40 17.28
N PRO A 74 54.54 -23.61 18.34
CA PRO A 74 54.47 -22.81 19.55
C PRO A 74 54.44 -21.30 19.22
N GLN A 75 53.54 -20.55 19.86
CA GLN A 75 53.27 -19.13 19.60
C GLN A 75 52.72 -18.81 18.20
N GLY A 76 52.45 -19.83 17.37
CA GLY A 76 51.78 -19.68 16.08
C GLY A 76 50.26 -19.61 16.23
N SER A 77 49.61 -19.20 15.13
CA SER A 77 48.15 -19.14 15.05
C SER A 77 47.63 -19.40 13.65
N CYS A 78 46.37 -19.82 13.56
CA CYS A 78 45.63 -19.99 12.32
C CYS A 78 44.22 -19.40 12.44
N PRO A 79 43.67 -18.76 11.38
CA PRO A 79 42.32 -18.21 11.41
C PRO A 79 41.28 -19.25 10.98
N VAL A 80 40.12 -19.22 11.64
CA VAL A 80 38.88 -19.89 11.20
C VAL A 80 37.86 -18.79 10.93
N GLN A 81 37.36 -18.70 9.69
CA GLN A 81 36.34 -17.72 9.32
C GLN A 81 34.96 -18.37 9.33
N LEU A 82 34.03 -17.73 10.02
CA LEU A 82 32.66 -18.17 10.18
C LEU A 82 31.69 -17.22 9.48
N THR A 83 30.67 -17.77 8.84
CA THR A 83 29.53 -17.02 8.31
C THR A 83 28.24 -17.47 8.99
N PHE A 84 27.23 -16.59 8.96
CA PHE A 84 25.92 -16.83 9.58
C PHE A 84 24.81 -16.56 8.56
N THR A 85 23.95 -17.56 8.37
CA THR A 85 22.79 -17.54 7.46
C THR A 85 21.59 -18.10 8.23
N PRO A 86 20.89 -17.27 9.03
CA PRO A 86 19.78 -17.74 9.85
C PRO A 86 18.63 -18.23 8.98
N THR A 87 18.12 -19.44 9.27
CA THR A 87 16.95 -20.01 8.58
C THR A 87 15.60 -19.58 9.16
N ALA A 88 15.59 -18.97 10.35
CA ALA A 88 14.40 -18.35 10.91
C ALA A 88 14.73 -17.22 11.91
N ALA A 89 13.71 -16.42 12.25
CA ALA A 89 13.84 -15.26 13.13
C ALA A 89 14.25 -15.64 14.57
N GLY A 90 14.78 -14.66 15.32
CA GLY A 90 15.13 -14.81 16.73
C GLY A 90 16.56 -15.23 17.00
N ALA A 91 16.88 -15.50 18.27
CA ALA A 91 18.23 -15.87 18.70
C ALA A 91 18.64 -17.26 18.16
N ARG A 92 19.85 -17.32 17.59
CA ARG A 92 20.46 -18.53 17.03
C ARG A 92 21.78 -18.79 17.72
N ASN A 93 21.88 -19.92 18.39
CA ASN A 93 23.08 -20.31 19.14
C ASN A 93 23.66 -21.63 18.62
N ALA A 94 24.97 -21.68 18.51
CA ALA A 94 25.76 -22.83 18.11
C ALA A 94 27.10 -22.86 18.88
N VAL A 95 27.90 -23.89 18.64
CA VAL A 95 29.26 -24.00 19.18
C VAL A 95 30.22 -24.42 18.07
N LEU A 96 31.42 -23.84 18.07
CA LEU A 96 32.55 -24.30 17.28
C LEU A 96 33.44 -25.16 18.18
N THR A 97 33.63 -26.40 17.78
CA THR A 97 34.49 -27.37 18.47
C THR A 97 35.75 -27.57 17.67
N ILE A 98 36.89 -27.62 18.37
CA ILE A 98 38.20 -27.83 17.76
C ILE A 98 38.81 -29.09 18.39
N ALA A 99 38.89 -30.18 17.62
CA ALA A 99 39.60 -31.37 18.06
C ALA A 99 41.10 -31.21 17.76
N SER A 100 41.94 -31.52 18.74
CA SER A 100 43.39 -31.39 18.63
C SER A 100 44.12 -32.35 19.58
N ASN A 101 45.45 -32.30 19.58
CA ASN A 101 46.31 -32.99 20.56
C ASN A 101 46.53 -32.18 21.86
N ALA A 102 45.88 -31.02 22.05
CA ALA A 102 45.93 -30.30 23.32
C ALA A 102 45.13 -31.05 24.42
N PRO A 103 45.58 -31.03 25.69
CA PRO A 103 44.85 -31.66 26.80
C PRO A 103 43.46 -31.07 27.04
N GLU A 104 43.29 -29.78 26.75
CA GLU A 104 42.03 -29.06 26.87
C GLU A 104 41.70 -28.36 25.54
N ALA A 105 40.42 -28.42 25.17
CA ALA A 105 39.90 -27.79 23.97
C ALA A 105 38.51 -27.19 24.26
N PRO A 106 38.45 -26.04 24.96
CA PRO A 106 37.18 -25.39 25.25
C PRO A 106 36.46 -25.01 23.96
N PRO A 107 35.13 -25.23 23.85
CA PRO A 107 34.37 -24.83 22.68
C PRO A 107 34.27 -23.30 22.60
N VAL A 108 34.19 -22.78 21.37
CA VAL A 108 33.87 -21.37 21.13
C VAL A 108 32.36 -21.24 20.97
N THR A 109 31.72 -20.42 21.81
CA THR A 109 30.27 -20.22 21.72
C THR A 109 29.94 -19.26 20.59
N LEU A 110 28.98 -19.61 19.75
CA LEU A 110 28.51 -18.79 18.64
C LEU A 110 27.07 -18.34 18.93
N SER A 111 26.80 -17.07 18.71
CA SER A 111 25.45 -16.51 18.77
C SER A 111 25.21 -15.59 17.58
N GLY A 112 23.95 -15.45 17.20
CA GLY A 112 23.48 -14.55 16.14
C GLY A 112 21.97 -14.34 16.29
N THR A 113 21.42 -13.39 15.55
CA THR A 113 19.97 -13.15 15.53
C THR A 113 19.46 -13.14 14.10
N GLY A 114 18.48 -13.99 13.80
CA GLY A 114 17.71 -13.93 12.56
C GLY A 114 16.69 -12.79 12.61
N LEU A 115 16.71 -11.93 11.60
CA LEU A 115 15.85 -10.76 11.48
C LEU A 115 14.81 -10.98 10.37
N VAL A 116 13.59 -10.49 10.58
CA VAL A 116 12.51 -10.52 9.58
C VAL A 116 11.83 -9.16 9.51
N SER A 117 11.38 -8.76 8.33
CA SER A 117 10.50 -7.60 8.16
C SER A 117 9.04 -8.04 8.31
N ASP A 118 8.16 -7.12 8.69
CA ASP A 118 6.71 -7.36 8.75
C ASP A 118 5.94 -6.08 8.45
N ILE A 119 4.89 -6.18 7.63
CA ILE A 119 4.07 -5.05 7.19
C ILE A 119 2.87 -4.91 8.12
N GLY A 120 2.85 -3.84 8.91
CA GLY A 120 1.69 -3.40 9.67
C GLY A 120 0.93 -2.28 8.97
N LEU A 121 -0.37 -2.49 8.72
CA LEU A 121 -1.25 -1.46 8.16
C LEU A 121 -2.14 -0.84 9.25
N GLY A 122 -2.30 0.48 9.21
CA GLY A 122 -3.19 1.23 10.11
C GLY A 122 -4.68 1.09 9.75
N ALA A 123 -4.99 0.65 8.53
CA ALA A 123 -6.33 0.34 8.07
C ALA A 123 -6.29 -0.81 7.06
N THR A 124 -7.30 -1.68 7.08
CA THR A 124 -7.49 -2.78 6.10
C THR A 124 -8.61 -2.49 5.11
N ALA A 125 -9.40 -1.45 5.35
CA ALA A 125 -10.40 -0.94 4.43
C ALA A 125 -10.56 0.58 4.59
N ILE A 126 -10.86 1.26 3.48
CA ILE A 126 -11.28 2.66 3.44
C ILE A 126 -12.57 2.75 2.64
N ASN A 127 -13.55 3.45 3.20
CA ASN A 127 -14.77 3.83 2.51
C ASN A 127 -14.82 5.35 2.38
N PHE A 128 -14.86 5.84 1.14
CA PHE A 128 -14.94 7.26 0.82
C PHE A 128 -16.37 7.80 0.86
N GLY A 129 -17.37 6.93 1.01
CA GLY A 129 -18.78 7.31 1.01
C GLY A 129 -19.27 7.75 -0.36
N ASP A 130 -20.30 8.58 -0.36
CA ASP A 130 -20.88 9.17 -1.57
C ASP A 130 -20.02 10.33 -2.07
N GLN A 131 -19.72 10.30 -3.35
CA GLN A 131 -18.93 11.32 -4.03
C GLN A 131 -19.56 11.65 -5.38
N LYS A 132 -19.79 12.94 -5.67
CA LYS A 132 -20.31 13.38 -6.99
C LYS A 132 -19.36 12.87 -8.09
N VAL A 133 -19.90 12.28 -9.15
CA VAL A 133 -19.12 11.85 -10.32
C VAL A 133 -18.25 13.00 -10.82
N GLY A 134 -16.98 12.70 -11.11
CA GLY A 134 -15.98 13.68 -11.57
C GLY A 134 -15.42 14.59 -10.47
N THR A 135 -15.85 14.45 -9.21
CA THR A 135 -15.34 15.26 -8.09
C THR A 135 -14.44 14.42 -7.19
N GLN A 136 -13.26 14.95 -6.84
CA GLN A 136 -12.32 14.26 -5.96
C GLN A 136 -12.72 14.36 -4.49
N SER A 137 -12.57 13.26 -3.74
CA SER A 137 -12.75 13.21 -2.29
C SER A 137 -11.63 13.94 -1.53
N PRO A 138 -11.84 14.27 -0.24
CA PRO A 138 -10.74 14.48 0.69
C PRO A 138 -9.79 13.27 0.70
N ALA A 139 -8.50 13.53 0.94
CA ALA A 139 -7.51 12.47 1.04
C ALA A 139 -7.67 11.70 2.35
N GLN A 140 -7.65 10.38 2.25
CA GLN A 140 -7.55 9.46 3.38
C GLN A 140 -6.13 8.90 3.45
N THR A 141 -5.62 8.65 4.65
CA THR A 141 -4.23 8.23 4.84
C THR A 141 -4.16 6.86 5.49
N ILE A 142 -3.36 5.97 4.92
CA ILE A 142 -3.04 4.65 5.46
C ILE A 142 -1.64 4.72 6.06
N ALA A 143 -1.53 4.51 7.37
CA ALA A 143 -0.23 4.32 8.02
C ALA A 143 0.32 2.94 7.68
N VAL A 144 1.59 2.88 7.29
CA VAL A 144 2.36 1.66 7.10
C VAL A 144 3.48 1.64 8.12
N THR A 145 3.64 0.54 8.84
CA THR A 145 4.61 0.37 9.92
C THR A 145 5.42 -0.89 9.69
N ASN A 146 6.72 -0.84 9.98
CA ASN A 146 7.53 -2.05 10.03
C ASN A 146 7.42 -2.65 11.44
N LYS A 147 6.65 -3.74 11.57
CA LYS A 147 6.47 -4.47 12.84
C LYS A 147 7.55 -5.54 13.07
N GLY A 148 8.42 -5.75 12.08
CA GLY A 148 9.51 -6.70 12.14
C GLY A 148 10.75 -6.16 12.86
N THR A 149 11.81 -6.96 12.82
CA THR A 149 13.13 -6.67 13.41
C THR A 149 14.21 -6.39 12.36
N ALA A 150 13.95 -6.67 11.08
CA ALA A 150 14.81 -6.27 9.96
C ALA A 150 14.31 -4.95 9.33
N PRO A 151 15.20 -4.13 8.75
CA PRO A 151 14.79 -3.06 7.85
C PRO A 151 13.89 -3.60 6.73
N MET A 152 12.80 -2.90 6.44
CA MET A 152 11.82 -3.29 5.43
C MET A 152 11.91 -2.34 4.24
N LYS A 153 12.38 -2.82 3.10
CA LYS A 153 12.39 -2.02 1.88
C LYS A 153 11.04 -2.15 1.19
N MET A 154 10.37 -1.01 1.02
CA MET A 154 9.05 -0.96 0.40
C MET A 154 9.16 -1.11 -1.11
N GLY A 155 8.24 -1.90 -1.67
CA GLY A 155 8.00 -1.95 -3.12
C GLY A 155 7.06 -0.82 -3.56
N ALA A 156 6.72 -0.82 -4.85
CA ALA A 156 5.71 0.10 -5.36
C ALA A 156 4.33 -0.30 -4.86
N THR A 157 3.61 0.65 -4.25
CA THR A 157 2.20 0.45 -3.93
C THR A 157 1.36 0.61 -5.20
N THR A 158 0.41 -0.28 -5.43
CA THR A 158 -0.48 -0.23 -6.61
C THR A 158 -1.93 -0.43 -6.24
N ALA A 159 -2.82 0.33 -6.89
CA ALA A 159 -4.25 0.06 -6.87
C ALA A 159 -4.58 -0.91 -8.01
N ILE A 160 -5.36 -1.95 -7.71
CA ILE A 160 -5.77 -3.01 -8.65
C ILE A 160 -7.28 -3.24 -8.57
N GLY A 161 -7.86 -3.79 -9.63
CA GLY A 161 -9.29 -4.08 -9.75
C GLY A 161 -10.01 -3.17 -10.74
N THR A 162 -11.33 -3.40 -10.88
CA THR A 162 -12.15 -2.83 -11.95
C THR A 162 -12.19 -1.30 -11.94
N ASN A 163 -12.21 -0.68 -10.76
CA ASN A 163 -12.26 0.79 -10.62
C ASN A 163 -10.94 1.37 -10.13
N ALA A 164 -9.80 0.67 -10.29
CA ALA A 164 -8.51 1.11 -9.73
C ALA A 164 -8.08 2.50 -10.20
N ASN A 165 -8.41 2.87 -11.43
CA ASN A 165 -8.12 4.20 -12.00
C ASN A 165 -8.92 5.34 -11.35
N GLU A 166 -9.96 5.04 -10.56
CA GLU A 166 -10.75 6.01 -9.80
C GLU A 166 -10.12 6.32 -8.42
N PHE A 167 -9.04 5.61 -8.04
CA PHE A 167 -8.29 5.81 -6.79
C PHE A 167 -6.86 6.26 -7.09
N ALA A 168 -6.55 7.53 -6.81
CA ALA A 168 -5.20 8.05 -6.99
C ALA A 168 -4.41 7.97 -5.68
N LEU A 169 -3.13 7.60 -5.81
CA LEU A 169 -2.23 7.33 -4.68
C LEU A 169 -1.17 8.41 -4.56
N THR A 170 -0.89 8.84 -3.33
CA THR A 170 0.33 9.56 -2.95
C THR A 170 1.16 8.64 -2.05
N ASP A 171 2.09 7.93 -2.65
CA ASP A 171 2.87 6.89 -1.97
C ASP A 171 4.12 7.49 -1.28
N GLY A 172 3.99 7.81 0.01
CA GLY A 172 5.12 8.25 0.85
C GLY A 172 6.02 7.11 1.32
N CYS A 173 5.66 5.86 1.02
CA CYS A 173 6.46 4.67 1.31
C CYS A 173 7.35 4.27 0.13
N LYS A 174 7.06 4.80 -1.07
CA LYS A 174 7.74 4.44 -2.32
C LYS A 174 9.26 4.49 -2.20
N ASP A 175 9.89 3.35 -2.52
CA ASP A 175 11.35 3.16 -2.59
C ASP A 175 12.11 3.48 -1.27
N ASN A 176 11.38 3.60 -0.16
CA ASN A 176 11.95 3.85 1.16
C ASN A 176 12.29 2.54 1.89
N THR A 177 13.35 2.58 2.69
CA THR A 177 13.66 1.54 3.68
C THR A 177 13.13 1.99 5.04
N VAL A 178 12.16 1.26 5.56
CA VAL A 178 11.51 1.53 6.85
C VAL A 178 12.22 0.74 7.94
N ALA A 179 12.86 1.43 8.88
CA ALA A 179 13.52 0.81 10.03
C ALA A 179 12.50 0.08 10.93
N PRO A 180 12.92 -0.93 11.72
CA PRO A 180 12.07 -1.56 12.72
C PRO A 180 11.37 -0.53 13.62
N GLY A 181 10.05 -0.68 13.81
CA GLY A 181 9.23 0.24 14.61
C GLY A 181 8.93 1.60 13.96
N ALA A 182 9.57 1.95 12.85
CA ALA A 182 9.26 3.15 12.09
C ALA A 182 8.08 2.92 11.13
N GLY A 183 7.62 4.00 10.50
CA GLY A 183 6.54 3.95 9.53
C GLY A 183 6.61 5.04 8.48
N CYS A 184 5.74 4.90 7.48
CA CYS A 184 5.49 5.82 6.40
C CYS A 184 3.97 5.85 6.15
N SER A 185 3.52 6.69 5.22
CA SER A 185 2.09 6.85 4.95
C SER A 185 1.78 6.86 3.46
N ILE A 186 0.63 6.28 3.10
CA ILE A 186 0.09 6.30 1.75
C ILE A 186 -1.20 7.10 1.77
N GLY A 187 -1.23 8.21 1.04
CA GLY A 187 -2.45 8.99 0.79
C GLY A 187 -3.25 8.38 -0.35
N VAL A 188 -4.57 8.37 -0.21
CA VAL A 188 -5.51 7.88 -1.22
C VAL A 188 -6.65 8.88 -1.38
N VAL A 189 -6.94 9.26 -2.61
CA VAL A 189 -8.13 10.03 -2.98
C VAL A 189 -8.99 9.21 -3.94
N PHE A 190 -10.30 9.44 -3.89
CA PHE A 190 -11.29 8.78 -4.74
C PHE A 190 -11.98 9.81 -5.63
N MET A 191 -12.04 9.55 -6.93
CA MET A 191 -12.77 10.36 -7.90
C MET A 191 -13.60 9.43 -8.80
N PRO A 192 -14.90 9.25 -8.52
CA PRO A 192 -15.72 8.32 -9.27
C PRO A 192 -15.91 8.77 -10.72
N ALA A 193 -15.68 7.86 -11.66
CA ALA A 193 -15.89 8.11 -13.10
C ALA A 193 -17.36 7.86 -13.54
N GLY A 194 -18.19 7.30 -12.67
CA GLY A 194 -19.61 7.10 -12.93
C GLY A 194 -20.39 6.77 -11.66
N ALA A 195 -21.71 6.79 -11.77
CA ALA A 195 -22.60 6.54 -10.63
C ALA A 195 -22.55 5.07 -10.16
N GLY A 196 -22.95 4.83 -8.91
CA GLY A 196 -23.00 3.50 -8.28
C GLY A 196 -21.74 3.10 -7.53
N ALA A 197 -21.77 1.90 -6.93
CA ALA A 197 -20.69 1.39 -6.10
C ALA A 197 -19.40 1.17 -6.89
N ARG A 198 -18.28 1.64 -6.33
CA ARG A 198 -16.93 1.56 -6.90
C ARG A 198 -16.01 0.88 -5.90
N SER A 199 -15.16 -0.02 -6.39
CA SER A 199 -14.20 -0.71 -5.52
C SER A 199 -12.89 -1.05 -6.20
N ALA A 200 -11.83 -1.05 -5.40
CA ALA A 200 -10.49 -1.47 -5.78
C ALA A 200 -9.77 -2.08 -4.57
N LYS A 201 -8.60 -2.66 -4.80
CA LYS A 201 -7.68 -3.08 -3.75
C LYS A 201 -6.37 -2.33 -3.89
N LEU A 202 -5.86 -1.79 -2.79
CA LEU A 202 -4.50 -1.31 -2.69
C LEU A 202 -3.60 -2.47 -2.26
N THR A 203 -2.58 -2.77 -3.05
CA THR A 203 -1.56 -3.77 -2.70
C THR A 203 -0.33 -3.06 -2.17
N VAL A 204 0.05 -3.35 -0.93
CA VAL A 204 1.25 -2.85 -0.25
C VAL A 204 2.22 -4.02 -0.08
N ALA A 205 3.35 -3.99 -0.77
CA ALA A 205 4.33 -5.06 -0.75
C ALA A 205 5.74 -4.56 -0.37
N ASN A 206 6.58 -5.48 0.10
CA ASN A 206 7.99 -5.23 0.36
C ASN A 206 8.89 -6.14 -0.51
N ASP A 207 10.21 -5.96 -0.41
CA ASP A 207 11.22 -6.72 -1.16
C ASP A 207 11.41 -8.17 -0.70
N SER A 208 10.90 -8.53 0.49
CA SER A 208 10.90 -9.91 0.99
C SER A 208 9.79 -10.79 0.40
N GLY A 209 8.92 -10.22 -0.45
CA GLY A 209 7.76 -10.90 -1.02
C GLY A 209 6.52 -10.90 -0.14
N LEU A 210 6.56 -10.22 1.02
CA LEU A 210 5.37 -9.99 1.84
C LEU A 210 4.47 -8.95 1.15
N SER A 211 3.17 -9.22 1.16
CA SER A 211 2.15 -8.36 0.57
C SER A 211 0.91 -8.33 1.44
N GLN A 212 0.37 -7.13 1.63
CA GLN A 212 -0.86 -6.87 2.37
C GLN A 212 -1.80 -6.03 1.52
N ASN A 213 -3.11 -6.23 1.70
CA ASN A 213 -4.13 -5.54 0.91
C ASN A 213 -4.97 -4.60 1.78
N VAL A 214 -5.33 -3.45 1.22
CA VAL A 214 -6.37 -2.56 1.75
C VAL A 214 -7.53 -2.50 0.76
N THR A 215 -8.75 -2.72 1.23
CA THR A 215 -9.93 -2.59 0.37
C THR A 215 -10.31 -1.12 0.25
N LEU A 216 -10.45 -0.63 -0.98
CA LEU A 216 -10.89 0.73 -1.27
C LEU A 216 -12.32 0.67 -1.81
N SER A 217 -13.21 1.49 -1.24
CA SER A 217 -14.63 1.52 -1.62
C SER A 217 -15.18 2.94 -1.59
N GLY A 218 -16.18 3.19 -2.43
CA GLY A 218 -16.93 4.45 -2.46
C GLY A 218 -18.14 4.31 -3.38
N ASN A 219 -18.97 5.34 -3.44
CA ASN A 219 -20.13 5.37 -4.30
C ASN A 219 -20.14 6.66 -5.14
N GLY A 220 -20.23 6.51 -6.45
CA GLY A 220 -20.43 7.65 -7.34
C GLY A 220 -21.89 8.09 -7.33
N THR A 221 -22.13 9.39 -7.16
CA THR A 221 -23.49 9.96 -7.21
C THR A 221 -23.63 10.90 -8.39
N ALA A 222 -24.74 10.82 -9.11
CA ALA A 222 -25.07 11.71 -10.23
C ALA A 222 -26.56 12.11 -10.16
N PRO A 223 -26.91 13.33 -10.58
CA PRO A 223 -28.32 13.68 -10.75
C PRO A 223 -28.92 12.89 -11.92
N MET A 224 -30.23 12.70 -11.90
CA MET A 224 -30.97 12.09 -13.01
C MET A 224 -32.28 12.86 -13.17
N VAL A 225 -32.39 13.58 -14.27
CA VAL A 225 -33.54 14.44 -14.56
C VAL A 225 -34.64 13.63 -15.21
N VAL A 226 -35.81 13.63 -14.60
CA VAL A 226 -37.06 13.08 -15.15
C VAL A 226 -38.11 14.20 -15.12
N THR A 227 -39.03 14.21 -16.07
CA THR A 227 -40.12 15.19 -16.12
C THR A 227 -41.47 14.51 -15.99
N MET A 228 -42.51 15.21 -15.51
CA MET A 228 -43.88 14.71 -15.49
C MET A 228 -44.80 15.72 -16.16
N PRO A 229 -45.48 15.35 -17.28
CA PRO A 229 -45.42 14.06 -17.99
C PRO A 229 -44.04 13.75 -18.64
N ASP A 230 -43.70 12.46 -18.82
CA ASP A 230 -42.41 11.99 -19.39
C ASP A 230 -42.60 11.26 -20.74
N PRO A 231 -41.89 11.64 -21.83
CA PRO A 231 -41.16 12.90 -22.00
C PRO A 231 -42.12 14.07 -22.14
N VAL A 232 -41.67 15.28 -21.78
CA VAL A 232 -42.38 16.53 -22.07
C VAL A 232 -42.37 16.76 -23.59
N THR A 233 -43.31 16.13 -24.28
CA THR A 233 -43.55 16.32 -25.71
C THR A 233 -44.97 16.79 -25.91
N GLY A 234 -45.15 17.75 -26.82
CA GLY A 234 -46.48 18.28 -27.13
C GLY A 234 -47.08 19.12 -26.01
N ILE A 235 -46.26 19.87 -25.25
CA ILE A 235 -46.75 21.01 -24.47
C ILE A 235 -47.64 21.82 -25.40
N THR A 236 -48.94 21.90 -25.11
CA THR A 236 -49.92 22.54 -25.98
C THR A 236 -50.40 23.79 -25.26
N LEU A 237 -49.73 24.91 -25.50
CA LEU A 237 -50.21 26.18 -24.98
C LEU A 237 -51.38 26.66 -25.84
N ARG A 238 -52.55 26.79 -25.20
CA ARG A 238 -53.83 27.16 -25.85
C ARG A 238 -54.21 28.62 -25.63
N GLU A 239 -53.63 29.27 -24.64
CA GLU A 239 -53.94 30.62 -24.22
C GLU A 239 -52.63 31.35 -23.85
N ALA A 240 -52.45 32.57 -24.36
CA ALA A 240 -51.36 33.44 -23.92
C ALA A 240 -51.53 33.78 -22.42
N ASN A 241 -50.42 33.98 -21.71
CA ASN A 241 -50.40 34.32 -20.27
C ASN A 241 -51.02 33.27 -19.32
N LYS A 242 -51.36 32.06 -19.79
CA LYS A 242 -51.79 30.95 -18.94
C LYS A 242 -50.66 29.92 -18.80
N PRO A 243 -50.08 29.76 -17.60
CA PRO A 243 -48.95 28.85 -17.42
C PRO A 243 -49.39 27.40 -17.56
N GLN A 244 -48.58 26.59 -18.25
CA GLN A 244 -48.65 25.14 -18.17
C GLN A 244 -47.58 24.65 -17.17
N GLU A 245 -48.01 23.93 -16.13
CA GLU A 245 -47.10 23.38 -15.14
C GLU A 245 -46.49 22.06 -15.61
N ILE A 246 -45.17 21.96 -15.49
CA ILE A 246 -44.40 20.73 -15.73
C ILE A 246 -43.60 20.45 -14.47
N THR A 247 -43.63 19.20 -14.00
CA THR A 247 -42.85 18.83 -12.82
C THR A 247 -41.52 18.25 -13.27
N ILE A 248 -40.41 18.83 -12.82
CA ILE A 248 -39.08 18.23 -12.91
C ILE A 248 -38.86 17.42 -11.63
N ILE A 249 -38.34 16.20 -11.76
CA ILE A 249 -38.04 15.29 -10.66
C ILE A 249 -36.58 14.86 -10.81
N ASN A 250 -35.80 15.01 -9.75
CA ASN A 250 -34.47 14.44 -9.66
C ASN A 250 -34.57 13.03 -9.08
N GLN A 251 -34.54 12.02 -9.96
CA GLN A 251 -34.49 10.60 -9.58
C GLN A 251 -33.05 10.11 -9.32
N GLY A 252 -32.07 11.00 -9.44
CA GLY A 252 -30.66 10.67 -9.24
C GLY A 252 -30.27 10.61 -7.78
N THR A 253 -29.02 10.21 -7.56
CA THR A 253 -28.43 10.07 -6.23
C THR A 253 -27.63 11.30 -5.79
N ALA A 254 -27.36 12.26 -6.70
CA ALA A 254 -26.79 13.56 -6.35
C ALA A 254 -27.83 14.68 -6.51
N SER A 255 -27.60 15.82 -5.83
CA SER A 255 -28.40 17.02 -6.04
C SER A 255 -28.29 17.49 -7.50
N LEU A 256 -29.42 17.89 -8.06
CA LEU A 256 -29.52 18.47 -9.39
C LEU A 256 -29.59 19.98 -9.26
N VAL A 257 -28.61 20.70 -9.81
CA VAL A 257 -28.68 22.15 -9.97
C VAL A 257 -29.30 22.43 -11.33
N LEU A 258 -30.41 23.15 -11.34
CA LEU A 258 -31.10 23.56 -12.56
C LEU A 258 -30.37 24.75 -13.17
N GLY A 259 -29.80 24.56 -14.36
CA GLY A 259 -29.35 25.67 -15.19
C GLY A 259 -30.51 26.35 -15.91
N GLN A 260 -30.29 26.77 -17.16
CA GLN A 260 -31.38 27.29 -17.97
C GLN A 260 -32.38 26.20 -18.37
N VAL A 261 -33.64 26.49 -18.10
CA VAL A 261 -34.77 25.73 -18.62
C VAL A 261 -35.21 26.39 -19.91
N THR A 262 -34.92 25.75 -21.04
CA THR A 262 -35.19 26.32 -22.38
C THR A 262 -36.29 25.56 -23.09
N VAL A 263 -37.09 26.30 -23.86
CA VAL A 263 -38.16 25.74 -24.68
C VAL A 263 -37.64 25.52 -26.09
N VAL A 264 -37.68 24.28 -26.56
CA VAL A 264 -37.20 23.86 -27.90
C VAL A 264 -38.34 23.26 -28.73
N GLY A 265 -38.10 23.03 -30.02
CA GLY A 265 -39.11 22.46 -30.94
C GLY A 265 -40.04 23.51 -31.58
N VAL A 266 -39.79 24.80 -31.33
CA VAL A 266 -40.46 25.94 -31.97
C VAL A 266 -39.43 26.78 -32.75
N PRO A 267 -39.83 27.54 -33.79
CA PRO A 267 -38.93 28.45 -34.48
C PRO A 267 -38.24 29.41 -33.50
N PRO A 268 -36.95 29.77 -33.68
CA PRO A 268 -36.19 30.57 -32.71
C PRO A 268 -36.86 31.90 -32.33
N GLU A 269 -37.50 32.56 -33.30
CA GLU A 269 -38.24 33.81 -33.12
C GLU A 269 -39.44 33.67 -32.17
N VAL A 270 -40.04 32.47 -32.12
CA VAL A 270 -41.16 32.12 -31.23
C VAL A 270 -40.65 31.60 -29.89
N GLY A 271 -39.55 30.83 -29.89
CA GLY A 271 -38.93 30.29 -28.67
C GLY A 271 -38.53 31.37 -27.67
N ARG A 272 -38.06 32.53 -28.15
CA ARG A 272 -37.75 33.71 -27.32
C ARG A 272 -38.93 34.32 -26.58
N ARG A 273 -40.16 33.97 -26.97
CA ARG A 273 -41.40 34.45 -26.35
C ARG A 273 -41.92 33.50 -25.28
N PHE A 274 -41.24 32.37 -25.04
CA PHE A 274 -41.55 31.49 -23.92
C PHE A 274 -40.72 31.84 -22.71
N GLN A 275 -41.38 31.84 -21.54
CA GLN A 275 -40.72 31.92 -20.25
C GLN A 275 -40.98 30.61 -19.50
N ALA A 276 -39.92 29.96 -19.06
CA ALA A 276 -39.98 28.80 -18.17
C ALA A 276 -39.38 29.20 -16.82
N VAL A 277 -40.24 29.33 -15.80
CA VAL A 277 -39.81 29.77 -14.46
C VAL A 277 -39.95 28.59 -13.50
N PRO A 278 -38.85 28.04 -12.99
CA PRO A 278 -38.90 27.09 -11.89
C PRO A 278 -39.44 27.75 -10.62
N ALA A 279 -40.37 27.08 -9.93
CA ALA A 279 -40.89 27.53 -8.64
C ALA A 279 -39.93 27.24 -7.46
N CYS A 280 -38.85 26.49 -7.72
CA CYS A 280 -37.81 26.15 -6.76
C CYS A 280 -36.60 27.09 -6.90
N GLY A 281 -35.80 27.18 -5.83
CA GLY A 281 -34.58 27.98 -5.76
C GLY A 281 -33.40 27.43 -6.59
N GLY A 282 -33.66 26.72 -7.69
CA GLY A 282 -32.62 26.25 -8.61
C GLY A 282 -31.91 24.95 -8.24
N GLN A 283 -32.24 24.31 -7.11
CA GLN A 283 -31.68 23.00 -6.74
C GLN A 283 -32.77 22.01 -6.33
N LEU A 284 -32.61 20.77 -6.78
CA LEU A 284 -33.49 19.65 -6.52
C LEU A 284 -32.74 18.59 -5.71
N PRO A 285 -33.22 18.21 -4.51
CA PRO A 285 -32.58 17.16 -3.74
C PRO A 285 -32.64 15.81 -4.48
N PRO A 286 -31.69 14.89 -4.24
CA PRO A 286 -31.71 13.56 -4.83
C PRO A 286 -32.91 12.73 -4.36
N ASN A 287 -33.11 11.56 -4.99
CA ASN A 287 -34.08 10.53 -4.59
C ASN A 287 -35.54 11.02 -4.61
N GLY A 288 -35.95 11.73 -5.67
CA GLY A 288 -37.33 12.13 -5.92
C GLY A 288 -37.67 13.58 -5.57
N GLY A 289 -36.66 14.41 -5.23
CA GLY A 289 -36.86 15.85 -5.12
C GLY A 289 -37.48 16.41 -6.39
N SER A 290 -38.48 17.28 -6.27
CA SER A 290 -39.24 17.76 -7.42
C SER A 290 -39.54 19.26 -7.38
N CYS A 291 -39.76 19.84 -8.55
CA CYS A 291 -39.98 21.25 -8.75
C CYS A 291 -40.94 21.47 -9.91
N LYS A 292 -41.95 22.31 -9.69
CA LYS A 292 -42.84 22.75 -10.76
C LYS A 292 -42.18 23.86 -11.55
N VAL A 293 -42.26 23.78 -12.87
CA VAL A 293 -41.87 24.82 -13.82
C VAL A 293 -43.12 25.32 -14.50
N ALA A 294 -43.38 26.61 -14.37
CA ALA A 294 -44.46 27.27 -15.11
C ALA A 294 -43.92 27.70 -16.48
N VAL A 295 -44.45 27.10 -17.54
CA VAL A 295 -44.15 27.47 -18.93
C VAL A 295 -45.25 28.38 -19.46
N THR A 296 -44.90 29.60 -19.83
CA THR A 296 -45.86 30.62 -20.30
C THR A 296 -45.40 31.23 -21.62
N TYR A 297 -46.34 31.48 -22.53
CA TYR A 297 -46.10 32.27 -23.75
C TYR A 297 -46.44 33.74 -23.50
N ILE A 298 -45.50 34.63 -23.81
CA ILE A 298 -45.61 36.08 -23.67
C ILE A 298 -45.75 36.71 -25.07
N PRO A 299 -46.97 37.17 -25.45
CA PRO A 299 -47.20 37.79 -26.74
C PRO A 299 -46.54 39.17 -26.85
N ALA A 300 -46.05 39.53 -28.04
CA ALA A 300 -45.41 40.83 -28.29
C ALA A 300 -46.42 41.97 -28.61
N GLY A 301 -47.70 41.65 -28.80
CA GLY A 301 -48.76 42.61 -29.11
C GLY A 301 -50.16 41.98 -29.09
N LEU A 302 -51.21 42.82 -29.20
CA LEU A 302 -52.61 42.40 -29.07
C LEU A 302 -53.10 41.44 -30.18
N THR A 303 -52.40 41.38 -31.31
CA THR A 303 -52.71 40.50 -32.45
C THR A 303 -51.88 39.21 -32.47
N ASP A 304 -50.97 39.05 -31.51
CA ASP A 304 -50.05 37.93 -31.44
C ASP A 304 -50.71 36.73 -30.74
N THR A 305 -51.58 36.04 -31.48
CA THR A 305 -52.35 34.90 -30.96
C THR A 305 -51.62 33.59 -31.21
N LEU A 306 -51.22 32.89 -30.14
CA LEU A 306 -50.70 31.54 -30.23
C LEU A 306 -51.87 30.57 -30.52
N THR A 307 -51.94 30.02 -31.73
CA THR A 307 -53.02 29.08 -32.11
C THR A 307 -52.77 27.67 -31.59
N CYS A 308 -51.54 27.17 -31.65
CA CYS A 308 -51.04 25.93 -31.04
C CYS A 308 -49.54 25.81 -31.34
N ALA A 309 -48.69 25.63 -30.33
CA ALA A 309 -47.28 25.31 -30.54
C ALA A 309 -46.94 24.04 -29.75
N LYS A 310 -46.28 23.07 -30.38
CA LYS A 310 -45.69 21.91 -29.69
C LYS A 310 -44.27 22.25 -29.32
N ALA A 311 -43.99 22.25 -28.03
CA ALA A 311 -42.65 22.48 -27.53
C ALA A 311 -42.17 21.36 -26.60
N ALA A 312 -40.87 21.30 -26.39
CA ALA A 312 -40.20 20.45 -25.41
C ALA A 312 -39.32 21.32 -24.50
N LEU A 313 -38.98 20.80 -23.31
CA LEU A 313 -38.05 21.47 -22.39
C LEU A 313 -36.69 20.80 -22.46
N VAL A 314 -35.64 21.60 -22.62
CA VAL A 314 -34.26 21.17 -22.37
C VAL A 314 -33.78 21.84 -21.10
N ILE A 315 -33.34 21.01 -20.15
CA ILE A 315 -32.77 21.44 -18.88
C ILE A 315 -31.27 21.25 -19.04
N SER A 316 -30.51 22.35 -19.12
CA SER A 316 -29.06 22.26 -18.94
C SER A 316 -28.78 21.95 -17.48
N ASP A 317 -28.03 20.88 -17.20
CA ASP A 317 -27.38 20.76 -15.89
C ASP A 317 -26.08 21.57 -15.90
N GLU A 318 -25.68 22.03 -14.72
CA GLU A 318 -24.30 22.45 -14.48
C GLU A 318 -23.54 21.24 -13.93
N LEU A 319 -23.04 20.38 -14.82
CA LEU A 319 -22.11 19.31 -14.45
C LEU A 319 -20.75 19.86 -14.04
#